data_AF-A0A293LWP3-F1
#
_entry.id   AF-A0A293LWP3-F1
#
_cell.length_a   1.000
_cell.length_b   1.000
_cell.length_c   1.000
_cell.angle_alpha   90.00
_cell.angle_beta   90.00
_cell.angle_gamma   90.00
#
_symmetry.space_group_name_H-M   'P 1'
#
loop_
_entity.id
_entity.type
_entity.pdbx_description
1 polymer ?
#
loop_
_entity_poly.entity_id
_entity_poly.type
_entity_poly.pdbx_seq_one_letter_code
_entity_poly.pdbx_strand_id
1 'polypeptide(L)'
;MLSRLSSFVRQHKKKIFFGSGFLGGAYVLNRYLRYKLDEWQNQQTQSYLDHIKHQHHFESILQTSDSTILSLLPKVREPLLQILETESLLEKLKTRPHNRIEIWEEMKARILAFAVCGVYAESLLATLLRVQLGVIGGYVYVNTQRQAQDAGGVLPAITNQEIHQQYLSLIQYFFDSGIEELTRVVKAAVVTAFGHVSLKERVNTNDFAIAFNYIKNHLARDGNPLPGFVRFLLPPLDAEQGTEASPVLSSMVLETRDILETEDFSKVFAACIDVGFNDLRAGVETSFRIMQDAESENRSMTFPLARLLPVLKNCIVAGRRDTFVKEVLQSNLLRSMLANVYEAFCQSEIDCCQS
;
A
#
# COMPACT_ATOMS: atom_id res chain seq x y z
N MET A 1 -58.10 -67.66 8.68
CA MET A 1 -57.81 -66.57 7.72
C MET A 1 -56.39 -66.61 7.13
N LEU A 2 -55.40 -67.20 7.82
CA LEU A 2 -54.01 -67.28 7.33
C LEU A 2 -53.76 -68.24 6.14
N SER A 3 -54.62 -69.26 5.94
CA SER A 3 -54.47 -70.24 4.85
C SER A 3 -54.83 -69.70 3.46
N ARG A 4 -55.65 -68.64 3.35
CA ARG A 4 -56.01 -67.99 2.07
C ARG A 4 -54.96 -66.99 1.58
N LEU A 5 -54.16 -66.41 2.49
CA LEU A 5 -53.01 -65.57 2.11
C LEU A 5 -51.85 -66.39 1.56
N SER A 6 -51.63 -67.59 2.11
CA SER A 6 -50.56 -68.52 1.67
C SER A 6 -50.71 -68.97 0.21
N SER A 7 -51.93 -69.31 -0.22
CA SER A 7 -52.20 -69.76 -1.59
C SER A 7 -52.06 -68.62 -2.61
N PHE A 8 -52.49 -67.41 -2.26
CA PHE A 8 -52.40 -66.22 -3.12
C PHE A 8 -50.94 -65.76 -3.33
N VAL A 9 -50.15 -65.72 -2.26
CA VAL A 9 -48.72 -65.40 -2.33
C VAL A 9 -47.97 -66.44 -3.18
N ARG A 10 -48.36 -67.71 -3.11
CA ARG A 10 -47.73 -68.80 -3.88
C ARG A 10 -48.04 -68.74 -5.39
N GLN A 11 -49.21 -68.24 -5.78
CA GLN A 11 -49.59 -68.07 -7.20
C GLN A 11 -49.01 -66.80 -7.84
N HIS A 12 -48.68 -65.77 -7.05
CA HIS A 12 -48.14 -64.49 -7.55
C HIS A 12 -46.68 -64.20 -7.17
N LYS A 13 -45.91 -65.20 -6.69
CA LYS A 13 -44.50 -65.04 -6.25
C LYS A 13 -43.62 -64.23 -7.22
N LYS A 14 -43.74 -64.48 -8.53
CA LYS A 14 -42.98 -63.73 -9.54
C LYS A 14 -43.38 -62.24 -9.57
N LYS A 15 -44.68 -61.93 -9.56
CA LYS A 15 -45.19 -60.55 -9.60
C LYS A 15 -44.86 -59.77 -8.32
N ILE A 16 -44.92 -60.43 -7.16
CA ILE A 16 -44.54 -59.81 -5.88
C ILE A 16 -43.04 -59.53 -5.84
N PHE A 17 -42.21 -60.46 -6.31
CA PHE A 17 -40.75 -60.29 -6.36
C PHE A 17 -40.32 -59.15 -7.30
N PHE A 18 -40.91 -59.08 -8.50
CA PHE A 18 -40.68 -57.96 -9.42
C PHE A 18 -41.21 -56.64 -8.86
N GLY A 19 -42.38 -56.63 -8.21
CA GLY A 19 -42.94 -55.44 -7.57
C GLY A 19 -42.10 -54.92 -6.40
N SER A 20 -41.60 -55.81 -5.53
CA SER A 20 -40.72 -55.45 -4.43
C SER A 20 -39.34 -54.98 -4.91
N GLY A 21 -38.80 -55.62 -5.94
CA GLY A 21 -37.55 -55.19 -6.57
C GLY A 21 -37.67 -53.79 -7.21
N PHE A 22 -38.78 -53.51 -7.88
CA PHE A 22 -39.06 -52.21 -8.47
C PHE A 22 -39.21 -51.11 -7.41
N LEU A 23 -40.00 -51.35 -6.34
CA LEU A 23 -40.16 -50.42 -5.22
C LEU A 23 -38.85 -50.16 -4.47
N GLY A 24 -38.06 -51.21 -4.24
CA GLY A 24 -36.74 -51.10 -3.62
C GLY A 24 -35.75 -50.32 -4.50
N GLY A 25 -35.72 -50.60 -5.81
CA GLY A 25 -34.91 -49.86 -6.78
C GLY A 25 -35.28 -48.38 -6.86
N ALA A 26 -36.58 -48.06 -6.91
CA ALA A 26 -37.07 -46.69 -6.89
C ALA A 26 -36.70 -45.95 -5.59
N TYR A 27 -36.75 -46.63 -4.44
CA TYR A 27 -36.35 -46.05 -3.15
C TYR A 27 -34.85 -45.73 -3.11
N VAL A 28 -33.99 -46.68 -3.52
CA VAL A 28 -32.53 -46.48 -3.55
C VAL A 28 -32.16 -45.37 -4.53
N LEU A 29 -32.78 -45.32 -5.70
CA LEU A 29 -32.54 -44.27 -6.68
C LEU A 29 -32.95 -42.89 -6.15
N ASN A 30 -34.14 -42.76 -5.55
CA ASN A 30 -34.59 -41.52 -4.93
C ASN A 30 -33.66 -41.08 -3.78
N ARG A 31 -33.17 -42.03 -2.97
CA ARG A 31 -32.19 -41.74 -1.92
C ARG A 31 -30.86 -41.25 -2.49
N TYR A 32 -30.37 -41.88 -3.55
CA TYR A 32 -29.15 -41.46 -4.24
C TYR A 32 -29.29 -40.07 -4.88
N LEU A 33 -30.42 -39.80 -5.54
CA LEU A 33 -30.69 -38.48 -6.13
C LEU A 33 -30.74 -37.38 -5.07
N ARG A 34 -31.40 -37.61 -3.93
CA ARG A 34 -31.45 -36.66 -2.81
C ARG A 34 -30.07 -36.41 -2.21
N TYR A 35 -29.31 -37.48 -1.97
CA TYR A 35 -27.95 -37.36 -1.46
C TYR A 35 -27.07 -36.56 -2.40
N LYS A 36 -27.14 -36.84 -3.72
CA LYS A 36 -26.33 -36.14 -4.73
C LYS A 36 -26.76 -34.69 -4.93
N LEU A 37 -28.06 -34.38 -4.82
CA LEU A 37 -28.57 -33.01 -4.84
C LEU A 37 -28.10 -32.21 -3.63
N ASP A 38 -28.19 -32.79 -2.43
CA ASP A 38 -27.74 -32.15 -1.20
C ASP A 38 -26.22 -31.94 -1.22
N GLU A 39 -25.46 -32.93 -1.67
CA GLU A 39 -24.01 -32.81 -1.87
C GLU A 39 -23.65 -31.70 -2.85
N TRP A 40 -24.33 -31.62 -4.01
CA TRP A 40 -24.11 -30.54 -4.98
C TRP A 40 -24.50 -29.17 -4.43
N GLN A 41 -25.64 -29.05 -3.75
CA GLN A 41 -26.06 -27.79 -3.13
C GLN A 41 -25.09 -27.34 -2.04
N ASN A 42 -24.64 -28.27 -1.20
CA ASN A 42 -23.69 -28.01 -0.13
C ASN A 42 -22.33 -27.61 -0.70
N GLN A 43 -21.80 -28.32 -1.71
CA GLN A 43 -20.54 -27.95 -2.37
C GLN A 43 -20.60 -26.55 -2.99
N GLN A 44 -21.66 -26.25 -3.75
CA GLN A 44 -21.85 -24.92 -4.33
C GLN A 44 -21.93 -23.85 -3.23
N THR A 45 -22.74 -24.09 -2.20
CA THR A 45 -22.90 -23.16 -1.08
C THR A 45 -21.56 -22.90 -0.37
N GLN A 46 -20.74 -23.92 -0.14
CA GLN A 46 -19.42 -23.77 0.46
C GLN A 46 -18.48 -22.95 -0.43
N SER A 47 -18.40 -23.26 -1.73
CA SER A 47 -17.58 -22.47 -2.66
C SER A 47 -18.01 -21.01 -2.73
N TYR A 48 -19.32 -20.73 -2.72
CA TYR A 48 -19.84 -19.37 -2.65
C TYR A 48 -19.49 -18.68 -1.34
N LEU A 49 -19.62 -19.36 -0.20
CA LEU A 49 -19.27 -18.82 1.11
C LEU A 49 -17.79 -18.50 1.21
N ASP A 50 -16.91 -19.36 0.70
CA ASP A 50 -15.47 -19.15 0.75
C ASP A 50 -15.03 -17.99 -0.15
N HIS A 51 -15.67 -17.84 -1.31
CA HIS A 51 -15.46 -16.67 -2.16
C HIS A 51 -15.90 -15.37 -1.47
N ILE A 52 -17.05 -15.37 -0.80
CA ILE A 52 -17.52 -14.21 -0.02
C ILE A 52 -16.54 -13.90 1.11
N LYS A 53 -16.10 -14.90 1.89
CA LYS A 53 -15.12 -14.70 2.97
C LYS A 53 -13.82 -14.10 2.44
N HIS A 54 -13.32 -14.64 1.33
CA HIS A 54 -12.10 -14.16 0.69
C HIS A 54 -12.23 -12.68 0.29
N GLN A 55 -13.30 -12.34 -0.44
CA GLN A 55 -13.56 -10.95 -0.85
C GLN A 55 -13.73 -10.03 0.35
N HIS A 56 -14.45 -10.47 1.39
CA HIS A 56 -14.69 -9.68 2.59
C HIS A 56 -13.40 -9.43 3.38
N HIS A 57 -12.53 -10.44 3.45
CA HIS A 57 -11.22 -10.34 4.08
C HIS A 57 -10.33 -9.36 3.30
N PHE A 58 -10.27 -9.48 1.98
CA PHE A 58 -9.54 -8.54 1.13
C PHE A 58 -10.02 -7.09 1.31
N GLU A 59 -11.34 -6.85 1.26
CA GLU A 59 -11.91 -5.50 1.45
C GLU A 59 -11.61 -4.97 2.86
N SER A 60 -11.58 -5.83 3.88
CA SER A 60 -11.13 -5.45 5.22
C SER A 60 -9.67 -5.02 5.22
N ILE A 61 -8.77 -5.79 4.59
CA ILE A 61 -7.34 -5.46 4.49
C ILE A 61 -7.14 -4.14 3.75
N LEU A 62 -7.88 -3.91 2.67
CA LEU A 62 -7.88 -2.64 1.94
C LEU A 62 -8.26 -1.48 2.87
N GLN A 63 -9.40 -1.55 3.55
CA GLN A 63 -9.87 -0.49 4.45
C GLN A 63 -8.92 -0.25 5.63
N THR A 64 -8.39 -1.32 6.21
CA THR A 64 -7.37 -1.24 7.25
C THR A 64 -6.11 -0.57 6.71
N SER A 65 -5.66 -0.90 5.49
CA SER A 65 -4.49 -0.28 4.90
C SER A 65 -4.67 1.22 4.67
N ASP A 66 -5.83 1.66 4.16
CA ASP A 66 -6.14 3.07 3.97
C ASP A 66 -6.10 3.84 5.29
N SER A 67 -6.75 3.29 6.32
CA SER A 67 -6.81 3.89 7.67
C SER A 67 -5.43 3.94 8.32
N THR A 68 -4.64 2.89 8.18
CA THR A 68 -3.28 2.81 8.72
C THR A 68 -2.35 3.80 8.02
N ILE A 69 -2.38 3.87 6.68
CA ILE A 69 -1.56 4.83 5.91
C ILE A 69 -1.85 6.25 6.36
N LEU A 70 -3.13 6.64 6.43
CA LEU A 70 -3.53 7.98 6.87
C LEU A 70 -3.12 8.29 8.31
N SER A 71 -3.26 7.33 9.23
CA SER A 71 -2.89 7.53 10.64
C SER A 71 -1.37 7.60 10.87
N LEU A 72 -0.57 7.05 9.95
CA LEU A 72 0.90 7.11 10.01
C LEU A 72 1.51 8.29 9.25
N LEU A 73 0.73 9.09 8.51
CA LEU A 73 1.23 10.30 7.85
C LEU A 73 1.98 11.27 8.78
N PRO A 74 1.53 11.53 10.03
CA PRO A 74 2.28 12.36 10.96
C PRO A 74 3.68 11.85 11.25
N LYS A 75 3.87 10.52 11.29
CA LYS A 75 5.20 9.89 11.49
C LYS A 75 6.16 10.12 10.32
N VAL A 76 5.66 10.50 9.16
CA VAL A 76 6.48 10.95 8.03
C VAL A 76 6.68 12.46 8.06
N ARG A 77 5.60 13.23 8.25
CA ARG A 77 5.62 14.69 8.15
C ARG A 77 6.38 15.37 9.27
N GLU A 78 6.27 14.88 10.50
CA GLU A 78 6.93 15.48 11.66
C GLU A 78 8.46 15.43 11.53
N PRO A 79 9.10 14.28 11.25
CA PRO A 79 10.54 14.25 10.97
C PRO A 79 10.94 15.15 9.80
N LEU A 80 10.17 15.16 8.70
CA LEU A 80 10.45 16.07 7.57
C LEU A 80 10.41 17.54 7.97
N LEU A 81 9.44 17.95 8.79
CA LEU A 81 9.35 19.32 9.32
C LEU A 81 10.53 19.67 10.23
N GLN A 82 11.02 18.70 11.01
CA GLN A 82 12.16 18.87 11.90
C GLN A 82 13.48 18.98 11.12
N ILE A 83 13.70 18.12 10.12
CA ILE A 83 14.93 18.10 9.31
C ILE A 83 15.02 19.33 8.39
N LEU A 84 13.87 19.81 7.90
CA LEU A 84 13.76 20.90 6.94
C LEU A 84 13.14 22.15 7.57
N GLU A 85 13.45 22.42 8.85
CA GLU A 85 12.79 23.48 9.60
C GLU A 85 13.15 24.86 9.05
N THR A 86 12.17 25.76 8.93
CA THR A 86 12.38 27.10 8.36
C THR A 86 12.18 28.24 9.37
N GLU A 87 11.61 27.97 10.54
CA GLU A 87 11.36 28.99 11.57
C GLU A 87 12.64 29.56 12.15
N SER A 88 13.65 28.71 12.39
CA SER A 88 14.96 29.15 12.89
C SER A 88 15.66 30.12 11.92
N LEU A 89 15.47 29.91 10.61
CA LEU A 89 15.98 30.78 9.56
C LEU A 89 15.21 32.11 9.52
N LEU A 90 13.89 32.06 9.69
CA LEU A 90 13.05 33.26 9.73
C LEU A 90 13.41 34.16 10.92
N GLU A 91 13.63 33.59 12.11
CA GLU A 91 14.09 34.35 13.28
C GLU A 91 15.46 34.98 13.04
N LYS A 92 16.40 34.24 12.44
CA LYS A 92 17.71 34.79 12.05
C LYS A 92 17.57 35.95 11.06
N LEU A 93 16.63 35.90 10.11
CA LEU A 93 16.42 36.99 9.15
C LEU A 93 15.94 38.29 9.81
N LYS A 94 15.22 38.20 10.94
CA LYS A 94 14.75 39.39 11.68
C LYS A 94 15.89 40.23 12.26
N THR A 95 17.02 39.60 12.59
CA THR A 95 18.21 40.30 13.13
C THR A 95 19.04 41.01 12.06
N ARG A 96 18.63 40.94 10.78
CA ARG A 96 19.33 41.53 9.62
C ARG A 96 20.81 41.12 9.54
N PRO A 97 21.13 39.82 9.51
CA PRO A 97 22.49 39.34 9.50
C PRO A 97 23.19 39.65 8.17
N HIS A 98 24.52 39.73 8.21
CA HIS A 98 25.33 40.02 7.03
C HIS A 98 25.15 38.97 5.92
N ASN A 99 24.96 37.70 6.28
CA ASN A 99 24.76 36.57 5.37
C ASN A 99 23.28 36.32 5.00
N ARG A 100 22.44 37.37 4.97
CA ARG A 100 21.00 37.23 4.65
C ARG A 100 20.71 36.46 3.37
N ILE A 101 21.53 36.60 2.33
CA ILE A 101 21.31 35.95 1.03
C ILE A 101 21.46 34.43 1.18
N GLU A 102 22.50 33.96 1.86
CA GLU A 102 22.71 32.54 2.16
C GLU A 102 21.55 31.94 2.94
N ILE A 103 21.00 32.69 3.91
CA ILE A 103 19.84 32.23 4.69
C ILE A 103 18.58 32.09 3.81
N TRP A 104 18.36 33.03 2.89
CA TRP A 104 17.25 32.93 1.93
C TRP A 104 17.43 31.78 0.94
N GLU A 105 18.66 31.52 0.47
CA GLU A 105 18.99 30.38 -0.38
C GLU A 105 18.75 29.04 0.34
N GLU A 106 19.16 28.93 1.61
CA GLU A 106 18.88 27.75 2.42
C GLU A 106 17.38 27.59 2.67
N MET A 107 16.65 28.68 2.92
CA MET A 107 15.19 28.62 3.08
C MET A 107 14.49 28.17 1.79
N LYS A 108 14.93 28.64 0.61
CA LYS A 108 14.48 28.14 -0.69
C LYS A 108 14.67 26.63 -0.79
N ALA A 109 15.88 26.15 -0.50
CA ALA A 109 16.20 24.73 -0.56
C ALA A 109 15.33 23.90 0.39
N ARG A 110 15.12 24.35 1.64
CA ARG A 110 14.31 23.63 2.64
C ARG A 110 12.82 23.55 2.27
N ILE A 111 12.22 24.65 1.80
CA ILE A 111 10.80 24.67 1.39
C ILE A 111 10.56 23.69 0.24
N LEU A 112 11.43 23.74 -0.79
CA LEU A 112 11.29 22.89 -1.98
C LEU A 112 11.67 21.44 -1.68
N ALA A 113 12.67 21.20 -0.84
CA ALA A 113 12.99 19.86 -0.36
C ALA A 113 11.83 19.26 0.41
N PHE A 114 11.16 20.02 1.28
CA PHE A 114 10.02 19.50 2.05
C PHE A 114 8.89 19.06 1.14
N ALA A 115 8.58 19.88 0.13
CA ALA A 115 7.57 19.58 -0.88
C ALA A 115 7.84 18.23 -1.56
N VAL A 116 9.04 18.08 -2.13
CA VAL A 116 9.43 16.91 -2.91
C VAL A 116 9.66 15.67 -2.03
N CYS A 117 10.34 15.82 -0.89
CA CYS A 117 10.55 14.72 0.06
C CYS A 117 9.22 14.14 0.53
N GLY A 118 8.23 15.00 0.82
CA GLY A 118 6.90 14.55 1.20
C GLY A 118 6.25 13.66 0.13
N VAL A 119 6.38 14.00 -1.16
CA VAL A 119 5.84 13.18 -2.25
C VAL A 119 6.46 11.79 -2.26
N TYR A 120 7.80 11.69 -2.21
CA TYR A 120 8.48 10.40 -2.22
C TYR A 120 8.21 9.61 -0.93
N ALA A 121 8.29 10.25 0.23
CA ALA A 121 8.14 9.58 1.52
C ALA A 121 6.72 9.05 1.74
N GLU A 122 5.70 9.84 1.42
CA GLU A 122 4.29 9.42 1.55
C GLU A 122 3.93 8.37 0.47
N SER A 123 4.49 8.46 -0.74
CA SER A 123 4.34 7.41 -1.77
C SER A 123 4.96 6.10 -1.32
N LEU A 124 6.19 6.14 -0.78
CA LEU A 124 6.88 4.97 -0.24
C LEU A 124 6.10 4.33 0.91
N LEU A 125 5.62 5.14 1.87
CA LEU A 125 4.78 4.68 2.97
C LEU A 125 3.54 3.96 2.45
N ALA A 126 2.82 4.57 1.50
CA ALA A 126 1.61 3.99 0.94
C ALA A 126 1.93 2.66 0.24
N THR A 127 2.92 2.62 -0.65
CA THR A 127 3.26 1.39 -1.38
C THR A 127 3.79 0.27 -0.47
N LEU A 128 4.62 0.59 0.52
CA LEU A 128 5.18 -0.38 1.45
C LEU A 128 4.10 -0.99 2.34
N LEU A 129 3.21 -0.18 2.92
CA LEU A 129 2.12 -0.68 3.76
C LEU A 129 1.15 -1.56 2.98
N ARG A 130 0.95 -1.31 1.68
CA ARG A 130 0.14 -2.19 0.81
C ARG A 130 0.80 -3.55 0.63
N VAL A 131 2.10 -3.58 0.38
CA VAL A 131 2.83 -4.85 0.28
C VAL A 131 2.78 -5.59 1.62
N GLN A 132 3.15 -4.92 2.72
CA GLN A 132 3.16 -5.54 4.05
C GLN A 132 1.79 -6.09 4.46
N LEU A 133 0.72 -5.30 4.30
CA LEU A 133 -0.64 -5.74 4.65
C LEU A 133 -1.18 -6.81 3.70
N GLY A 134 -0.76 -6.81 2.43
CA GLY A 134 -1.08 -7.88 1.49
C GLY A 134 -0.44 -9.21 1.88
N VAL A 135 0.87 -9.19 2.17
CA VAL A 135 1.65 -10.38 2.58
C VAL A 135 1.04 -10.97 3.86
N ILE A 136 0.98 -10.19 4.93
CA ILE A 136 0.45 -10.68 6.22
C ILE A 136 -1.04 -11.08 6.11
N GLY A 137 -1.81 -10.36 5.29
CA GLY A 137 -3.20 -10.71 5.01
C GLY A 137 -3.34 -12.09 4.41
N GLY A 138 -2.48 -12.46 3.45
CA GLY A 138 -2.45 -13.80 2.87
C GLY A 138 -2.17 -14.87 3.92
N TYR A 139 -1.12 -14.71 4.74
CA TYR A 139 -0.82 -15.64 5.83
C TYR A 139 -1.95 -15.78 6.85
N VAL A 140 -2.61 -14.68 7.23
CA VAL A 140 -3.76 -14.70 8.15
C VAL A 140 -4.95 -15.44 7.53
N TYR A 141 -5.20 -15.22 6.24
CA TYR A 141 -6.27 -15.91 5.51
C TYR A 141 -6.02 -17.42 5.45
N VAL A 142 -4.80 -17.83 5.06
CA VAL A 142 -4.43 -19.25 4.99
C VAL A 142 -4.51 -19.93 6.36
N ASN A 143 -4.07 -19.27 7.44
CA ASN A 143 -4.24 -19.81 8.79
C ASN A 143 -5.71 -20.04 9.16
N THR A 144 -6.59 -19.13 8.77
CA THR A 144 -8.04 -19.26 9.02
C THR A 144 -8.62 -20.45 8.24
N GLN A 145 -8.17 -20.67 7.01
CA GLN A 145 -8.58 -21.82 6.19
C GLN A 145 -8.08 -23.15 6.76
N ARG A 146 -6.80 -23.21 7.17
CA ARG A 146 -6.23 -24.40 7.83
C ARG A 146 -6.99 -24.76 9.11
N GLN A 147 -7.32 -23.77 9.93
CA GLN A 147 -8.12 -23.97 11.15
C GLN A 147 -9.53 -24.49 10.84
N ALA A 148 -10.16 -24.06 9.75
CA ALA A 148 -11.47 -24.55 9.34
C ALA A 148 -11.42 -26.00 8.80
N GLN A 149 -10.29 -26.41 8.20
CA GLN A 149 -10.08 -27.77 7.68
C GLN A 149 -9.61 -28.75 8.75
N ASP A 150 -9.04 -28.26 9.85
CA ASP A 150 -8.46 -29.09 10.90
C ASP A 150 -9.53 -29.58 11.90
N ALA A 151 -10.27 -30.62 11.50
CA ALA A 151 -11.23 -31.30 12.37
C ALA A 151 -10.58 -32.09 13.53
N GLY A 152 -9.24 -32.11 13.64
CA GLY A 152 -8.48 -32.95 14.59
C GLY A 152 -7.35 -32.28 15.37
N GLY A 153 -7.04 -31.00 15.14
CA GLY A 153 -5.98 -30.25 15.83
C GLY A 153 -4.55 -30.61 15.40
N VAL A 154 -4.36 -31.13 14.18
CA VAL A 154 -3.07 -31.65 13.69
C VAL A 154 -2.29 -30.59 12.90
N LEU A 155 -2.94 -29.57 12.34
CA LEU A 155 -2.31 -28.54 11.50
C LEU A 155 -2.03 -27.27 12.32
N PRO A 156 -0.78 -27.03 12.77
CA PRO A 156 -0.44 -25.81 13.48
C PRO A 156 -0.59 -24.58 12.58
N ALA A 157 -0.93 -23.44 13.18
CA ALA A 157 -0.93 -22.15 12.49
C ALA A 157 0.50 -21.83 11.98
N ILE A 158 0.59 -21.31 10.76
CA ILE A 158 1.86 -20.96 10.09
C ILE A 158 2.52 -19.78 10.79
N THR A 159 1.71 -18.80 11.19
CA THR A 159 2.15 -17.57 11.85
C THR A 159 1.32 -17.33 13.11
N ASN A 160 1.89 -16.63 14.07
CA ASN A 160 1.22 -16.22 15.30
C ASN A 160 1.22 -14.68 15.43
N GLN A 161 0.55 -14.17 16.46
CA GLN A 161 0.44 -12.73 16.73
C GLN A 161 1.80 -12.05 16.94
N GLU A 162 2.78 -12.77 17.49
CA GLU A 162 4.13 -12.24 17.72
C GLU A 162 4.87 -12.01 16.40
N ILE A 163 4.84 -12.99 15.48
CA ILE A 163 5.39 -12.85 14.12
C ILE A 163 4.71 -11.69 13.39
N HIS A 164 3.38 -11.55 13.52
CA HIS A 164 2.64 -10.44 12.91
C HIS A 164 3.12 -9.08 13.42
N GLN A 165 3.33 -8.94 14.72
CA GLN A 165 3.81 -7.70 15.32
C GLN A 165 5.25 -7.38 14.90
N GLN A 166 6.14 -8.38 14.89
CA GLN A 166 7.53 -8.22 14.46
C GLN A 166 7.63 -7.88 12.96
N TYR A 167 6.79 -8.49 12.12
CA TYR A 167 6.76 -8.17 10.70
C TYR A 167 6.25 -6.74 10.44
N LEU A 168 5.17 -6.34 11.11
CA LEU A 168 4.62 -4.99 10.95
C LEU A 168 5.54 -3.91 11.56
N SER A 169 6.39 -4.23 12.53
CA SER A 169 7.34 -3.27 13.10
C SER A 169 8.49 -2.90 12.15
N LEU A 170 8.69 -3.63 11.05
CA LEU A 170 9.71 -3.29 10.04
C LEU A 170 9.56 -1.87 9.49
N ILE A 171 8.34 -1.33 9.44
CA ILE A 171 8.08 0.05 9.03
C ILE A 171 8.77 1.08 9.93
N GLN A 172 9.12 0.72 11.17
CA GLN A 172 9.81 1.62 12.11
C GLN A 172 11.17 2.03 11.57
N TYR A 173 11.88 1.15 10.86
CA TYR A 173 13.16 1.48 10.24
C TYR A 173 13.04 2.67 9.27
N PHE A 174 11.95 2.71 8.48
CA PHE A 174 11.66 3.84 7.60
C PHE A 174 11.49 5.15 8.39
N PHE A 175 10.78 5.12 9.51
CA PHE A 175 10.57 6.29 10.36
C PHE A 175 11.83 6.75 11.09
N ASP A 176 12.63 5.81 11.60
CA ASP A 176 13.77 6.09 12.47
C ASP A 176 15.02 6.52 11.69
N SER A 177 15.19 6.03 10.45
CA SER A 177 16.42 6.30 9.67
C SER A 177 16.15 6.55 8.18
N GLY A 178 15.15 5.88 7.61
CA GLY A 178 14.83 6.00 6.19
C GLY A 178 14.48 7.41 5.72
N ILE A 179 13.68 8.14 6.50
CA ILE A 179 13.26 9.52 6.16
C ILE A 179 14.46 10.47 6.09
N GLU A 180 15.41 10.35 7.03
CA GLU A 180 16.60 11.22 7.05
C GLU A 180 17.47 10.99 5.81
N GLU A 181 17.72 9.72 5.47
CA GLU A 181 18.49 9.37 4.30
C GLU A 181 17.79 9.80 3.00
N LEU A 182 16.49 9.55 2.88
CA LEU A 182 15.68 10.02 1.75
C LEU A 182 15.77 11.53 1.59
N THR A 183 15.66 12.27 2.70
CA THR A 183 15.73 13.73 2.71
C THR A 183 17.07 14.22 2.20
N ARG A 184 18.18 13.58 2.60
CA ARG A 184 19.53 13.90 2.11
C ARG A 184 19.63 13.75 0.59
N VAL A 185 19.16 12.64 0.03
CA VAL A 185 19.22 12.36 -1.41
C VAL A 185 18.35 13.35 -2.20
N VAL A 186 17.10 13.54 -1.77
CA VAL A 186 16.16 14.42 -2.46
C VAL A 186 16.56 15.89 -2.34
N LYS A 187 17.04 16.35 -1.17
CA LYS A 187 17.53 17.72 -0.99
C LYS A 187 18.68 18.03 -1.94
N ALA A 188 19.60 17.09 -2.17
CA ALA A 188 20.69 17.27 -3.14
C ALA A 188 20.18 17.47 -4.57
N ALA A 189 19.16 16.69 -4.98
CA ALA A 189 18.52 16.85 -6.28
C ALA A 189 17.80 18.22 -6.42
N VAL A 190 17.12 18.66 -5.36
CA VAL A 190 16.45 19.97 -5.31
C VAL A 190 17.46 21.11 -5.41
N VAL A 191 18.56 21.04 -4.68
CA VAL A 191 19.64 22.05 -4.75
C VAL A 191 20.26 22.08 -6.15
N THR A 192 20.40 20.93 -6.80
CA THR A 192 20.89 20.87 -8.19
C THR A 192 19.91 21.55 -9.16
N ALA A 193 18.61 21.33 -8.98
CA ALA A 193 17.57 21.88 -9.85
C ALA A 193 17.35 23.39 -9.67
N PHE A 194 17.36 23.89 -8.44
CA PHE A 194 17.04 25.29 -8.11
C PHE A 194 18.26 26.14 -7.71
N GLY A 195 19.45 25.56 -7.63
CA GLY A 195 20.66 26.24 -7.15
C GLY A 195 21.12 27.38 -8.05
N HIS A 196 20.88 27.27 -9.35
CA HIS A 196 21.21 28.31 -10.33
C HIS A 196 20.14 29.41 -10.43
N VAL A 197 18.92 29.16 -9.93
CA VAL A 197 17.80 30.11 -9.98
C VAL A 197 17.97 31.14 -8.88
N SER A 198 18.21 32.40 -9.28
CA SER A 198 18.48 33.48 -8.32
C SER A 198 17.22 33.88 -7.56
N LEU A 199 17.36 34.26 -6.30
CA LEU A 199 16.27 34.83 -5.48
C LEU A 199 15.61 36.07 -6.11
N LYS A 200 16.32 36.81 -6.97
CA LYS A 200 15.79 38.00 -7.67
C LYS A 200 15.12 37.67 -9.00
N GLU A 201 15.36 36.47 -9.52
CA GLU A 201 14.83 36.03 -10.80
C GLU A 201 13.30 35.97 -10.76
N ARG A 202 12.66 36.44 -11.83
CA ARG A 202 11.20 36.40 -11.94
C ARG A 202 10.80 35.06 -12.55
N VAL A 203 10.10 34.26 -11.75
CA VAL A 203 9.67 32.91 -12.12
C VAL A 203 8.16 32.86 -12.32
N ASN A 204 7.71 31.93 -13.15
CA ASN A 204 6.31 31.55 -13.39
C ASN A 204 6.05 30.10 -12.93
N THR A 205 4.80 29.64 -13.03
CA THR A 205 4.41 28.27 -12.64
C THR A 205 5.06 27.18 -13.50
N ASN A 206 5.29 27.45 -14.80
CA ASN A 206 5.93 26.53 -15.72
C ASN A 206 7.42 26.30 -15.38
N ASP A 207 8.12 27.30 -14.85
CA ASP A 207 9.51 27.15 -14.40
C ASP A 207 9.61 26.10 -13.27
N PHE A 208 8.64 26.09 -12.34
CA PHE A 208 8.54 25.03 -11.32
C PHE A 208 8.19 23.68 -11.92
N ALA A 209 7.31 23.62 -12.91
CA ALA A 209 6.96 22.37 -13.58
C ALA A 209 8.18 21.74 -14.28
N ILE A 210 9.01 22.56 -14.95
CA ILE A 210 10.28 22.15 -15.55
C ILE A 210 11.24 21.65 -14.49
N ALA A 211 11.45 22.42 -13.41
CA ALA A 211 12.37 22.05 -12.34
C ALA A 211 11.94 20.76 -11.60
N PHE A 212 10.65 20.58 -11.35
CA PHE A 212 10.11 19.35 -10.77
C PHE A 212 10.31 18.15 -11.70
N ASN A 213 10.10 18.31 -13.01
CA ASN A 213 10.37 17.25 -13.97
C ASN A 213 11.86 16.91 -14.03
N TYR A 214 12.72 17.91 -13.96
CA TYR A 214 14.17 17.71 -13.86
C TYR A 214 14.54 16.90 -12.61
N ILE A 215 13.97 17.23 -11.44
CA ILE A 215 14.22 16.49 -10.19
C ILE A 215 13.79 15.03 -10.32
N LYS A 216 12.59 14.76 -10.86
CA LYS A 216 12.11 13.40 -11.11
C LYS A 216 13.08 12.61 -12.00
N ASN A 217 13.48 13.18 -13.12
CA ASN A 217 14.38 12.53 -14.06
C ASN A 217 15.80 12.36 -13.51
N HIS A 218 16.24 13.27 -12.64
CA HIS A 218 17.54 13.20 -11.98
C HIS A 218 17.60 12.11 -10.90
N LEU A 219 16.48 11.86 -10.21
CA LEU A 219 16.37 10.82 -9.19
C LEU A 219 16.09 9.44 -9.81
N ALA A 220 15.40 9.38 -10.94
CA ALA A 220 15.05 8.14 -11.61
C ALA A 220 16.24 7.54 -12.41
N ARG A 221 16.30 6.21 -12.48
CA ARG A 221 17.26 5.48 -13.32
C ARG A 221 16.70 4.12 -13.73
N ASP A 222 16.90 3.73 -15.00
CA ASP A 222 16.55 2.41 -15.52
C ASP A 222 15.08 1.99 -15.24
N GLY A 223 14.15 2.94 -15.31
CA GLY A 223 12.72 2.72 -15.02
C GLY A 223 12.35 2.72 -13.53
N ASN A 224 13.33 2.71 -12.62
CA ASN A 224 13.10 2.88 -11.19
C ASN A 224 13.04 4.38 -10.84
N PRO A 225 11.95 4.86 -10.20
CA PRO A 225 11.81 6.27 -9.86
C PRO A 225 12.76 6.75 -8.75
N LEU A 226 13.34 5.84 -7.96
CA LEU A 226 14.30 6.17 -6.91
C LEU A 226 15.22 4.96 -6.61
N PRO A 227 16.30 4.74 -7.38
CA PRO A 227 17.15 3.57 -7.24
C PRO A 227 17.70 3.36 -5.83
N GLY A 228 17.60 2.11 -5.35
CA GLY A 228 18.02 1.73 -4.01
C GLY A 228 17.10 2.24 -2.90
N PHE A 229 15.83 2.54 -3.19
CA PHE A 229 14.87 2.98 -2.16
C PHE A 229 14.63 1.94 -1.07
N VAL A 230 14.84 0.65 -1.35
CA VAL A 230 14.67 -0.45 -0.37
C VAL A 230 15.51 -0.22 0.87
N ARG A 231 16.71 0.38 0.73
CA ARG A 231 17.60 0.72 1.85
C ARG A 231 17.01 1.74 2.83
N PHE A 232 16.01 2.51 2.38
CA PHE A 232 15.29 3.46 3.23
C PHE A 232 14.15 2.76 3.97
N LEU A 233 13.63 1.66 3.43
CA LEU A 233 12.42 1.01 3.90
C LEU A 233 12.69 -0.10 4.91
N LEU A 234 13.76 -0.87 4.70
CA LEU A 234 14.05 -2.09 5.44
C LEU A 234 15.50 -2.08 5.93
N PRO A 235 15.77 -2.61 7.14
CA PRO A 235 17.13 -2.74 7.67
C PRO A 235 17.99 -3.64 6.76
N PRO A 236 19.33 -3.55 6.75
CA PRO A 236 20.18 -4.50 6.03
C PRO A 236 19.98 -5.95 6.53
N LEU A 237 20.16 -6.95 5.65
CA LEU A 237 20.07 -8.37 6.04
C LEU A 237 21.20 -8.79 6.99
N ASP A 238 22.33 -8.08 6.97
CA ASP A 238 23.56 -8.41 7.71
C ASP A 238 23.68 -7.67 9.05
N ALA A 239 22.68 -6.88 9.43
CA ALA A 239 22.67 -6.29 10.76
C ALA A 239 22.40 -7.40 11.76
N GLU A 240 23.39 -7.76 12.57
CA GLU A 240 23.34 -8.69 13.70
C GLU A 240 22.23 -8.32 14.71
N GLN A 241 20.97 -8.47 14.33
CA GLN A 241 19.86 -8.63 15.25
C GLN A 241 19.94 -10.08 15.70
N GLY A 242 20.43 -10.25 16.93
CA GLY A 242 20.67 -11.54 17.53
C GLY A 242 19.46 -12.47 17.46
N THR A 243 19.77 -13.77 17.40
CA THR A 243 19.06 -14.80 18.16
C THR A 243 17.55 -14.93 17.91
N GLU A 244 17.15 -16.00 17.19
CA GLU A 244 15.78 -16.58 17.16
C GLU A 244 14.68 -15.89 16.34
N ALA A 245 14.99 -15.23 15.20
CA ALA A 245 13.93 -14.90 14.24
C ALA A 245 13.31 -16.17 13.64
N SER A 246 11.99 -16.31 13.72
CA SER A 246 11.25 -17.45 13.14
C SER A 246 11.59 -17.60 11.64
N PRO A 247 11.78 -18.83 11.12
CA PRO A 247 12.06 -19.05 9.69
C PRO A 247 10.95 -18.46 8.80
N VAL A 248 9.70 -18.49 9.26
CA VAL A 248 8.56 -17.92 8.54
C VAL A 248 8.66 -16.38 8.48
N LEU A 249 9.03 -15.72 9.58
CA LEU A 249 9.23 -14.27 9.59
C LEU A 249 10.33 -13.88 8.59
N SER A 250 11.42 -14.64 8.56
CA SER A 250 12.52 -14.42 7.61
C SER A 250 12.04 -14.56 6.16
N SER A 251 11.21 -15.57 5.86
CA SER A 251 10.57 -15.73 4.54
C SER A 251 9.75 -14.49 4.17
N MET A 252 8.86 -14.06 5.07
CA MET A 252 8.00 -12.89 4.83
C MET A 252 8.82 -11.63 4.52
N VAL A 253 9.94 -11.41 5.23
CA VAL A 253 10.83 -10.27 4.99
C VAL A 253 11.52 -10.37 3.63
N LEU A 254 12.02 -11.55 3.26
CA LEU A 254 12.67 -11.77 1.97
C LEU A 254 11.69 -11.60 0.80
N GLU A 255 10.53 -12.23 0.88
CA GLU A 255 9.47 -12.10 -0.13
C GLU A 255 9.00 -10.65 -0.28
N THR A 256 8.94 -9.89 0.81
CA THR A 256 8.66 -8.45 0.77
C THR A 256 9.73 -7.70 -0.02
N ARG A 257 11.01 -7.97 0.23
CA ARG A 257 12.11 -7.35 -0.54
C ARG A 257 12.01 -7.69 -2.01
N ASP A 258 11.77 -8.95 -2.33
CA ASP A 258 11.64 -9.41 -3.71
C ASP A 258 10.52 -8.67 -4.43
N ILE A 259 9.36 -8.49 -3.79
CA ILE A 259 8.24 -7.70 -4.33
C ILE A 259 8.66 -6.24 -4.55
N LEU A 260 9.34 -5.62 -3.58
CA LEU A 260 9.80 -4.23 -3.70
C LEU A 260 10.78 -4.05 -4.87
N GLU A 261 11.55 -5.08 -5.22
CA GLU A 261 12.52 -5.04 -6.32
C GLU A 261 11.90 -5.32 -7.71
N THR A 262 10.61 -5.67 -7.78
CA THR A 262 9.92 -5.90 -9.05
C THR A 262 9.73 -4.62 -9.88
N GLU A 263 9.67 -4.80 -11.20
CA GLU A 263 9.33 -3.72 -12.14
C GLU A 263 7.89 -3.22 -11.91
N ASP A 264 6.95 -4.12 -11.57
CA ASP A 264 5.55 -3.77 -11.32
C ASP A 264 5.40 -2.89 -10.09
N PHE A 265 6.14 -3.17 -9.00
CA PHE A 265 6.20 -2.27 -7.86
C PHE A 265 6.73 -0.90 -8.27
N SER A 266 7.83 -0.86 -9.02
CA SER A 266 8.44 0.39 -9.49
C SER A 266 7.47 1.23 -10.34
N LYS A 267 6.63 0.60 -11.19
CA LYS A 267 5.58 1.28 -11.96
C LYS A 267 4.50 1.87 -11.07
N VAL A 268 4.01 1.12 -10.09
CA VAL A 268 2.98 1.60 -9.13
C VAL A 268 3.53 2.74 -8.29
N PHE A 269 4.77 2.62 -7.82
CA PHE A 269 5.46 3.66 -7.06
C PHE A 269 5.67 4.94 -7.89
N ALA A 270 6.09 4.81 -9.15
CA ALA A 270 6.21 5.94 -10.07
C ALA A 270 4.85 6.64 -10.31
N ALA A 271 3.77 5.88 -10.47
CA ALA A 271 2.42 6.43 -10.61
C ALA A 271 1.97 7.19 -9.35
N CYS A 272 2.30 6.71 -8.15
CA CYS A 272 2.03 7.46 -6.91
C CYS A 272 2.80 8.78 -6.87
N ILE A 273 4.08 8.75 -7.27
CA ILE A 273 4.90 9.96 -7.38
C ILE A 273 4.31 10.95 -8.38
N ASP A 274 3.80 10.49 -9.52
CA ASP A 274 3.17 11.35 -10.53
C ASP A 274 1.98 12.13 -9.98
N VAL A 275 1.09 11.46 -9.23
CA VAL A 275 -0.03 12.11 -8.53
C VAL A 275 0.50 13.17 -7.56
N GLY A 276 1.52 12.85 -6.78
CA GLY A 276 2.10 13.79 -5.82
C GLY A 276 2.74 15.02 -6.47
N PHE A 277 3.44 14.86 -7.60
CA PHE A 277 3.98 16.00 -8.34
C PHE A 277 2.88 16.86 -8.99
N ASN A 278 1.74 16.28 -9.37
CA ASN A 278 0.59 17.05 -9.83
C ASN A 278 -0.01 17.88 -8.69
N ASP A 279 -0.15 17.31 -7.49
CA ASP A 279 -0.59 18.04 -6.29
C ASP A 279 0.38 19.18 -5.93
N LEU A 280 1.70 18.94 -6.02
CA LEU A 280 2.70 20.00 -5.83
C LEU A 280 2.55 21.15 -6.84
N ARG A 281 2.29 20.84 -8.12
CA ARG A 281 2.03 21.88 -9.13
C ARG A 281 0.78 22.68 -8.79
N ALA A 282 -0.30 22.04 -8.37
CA ALA A 282 -1.51 22.72 -7.91
C ALA A 282 -1.25 23.63 -6.68
N GLY A 283 -0.36 23.20 -5.77
CA GLY A 283 0.10 24.00 -4.64
C GLY A 283 0.90 25.25 -5.07
N VAL A 284 1.76 25.12 -6.08
CA VAL A 284 2.47 26.25 -6.69
C VAL A 284 1.48 27.20 -7.37
N GLU A 285 0.57 26.69 -8.20
CA GLU A 285 -0.46 27.50 -8.86
C GLU A 285 -1.32 28.28 -7.86
N THR A 286 -1.70 27.65 -6.75
CA THR A 286 -2.42 28.30 -5.65
C THR A 286 -1.59 29.44 -5.05
N SER A 287 -0.28 29.25 -4.89
CA SER A 287 0.63 30.29 -4.39
C SER A 287 0.71 31.50 -5.35
N PHE A 288 0.77 31.24 -6.66
CA PHE A 288 0.74 32.29 -7.68
C PHE A 288 -0.59 33.04 -7.69
N ARG A 289 -1.72 32.33 -7.54
CA ARG A 289 -3.04 32.96 -7.45
C ARG A 289 -3.14 33.91 -6.24
N ILE A 290 -2.64 33.50 -5.07
CA ILE A 290 -2.60 34.34 -3.87
C ILE A 290 -1.77 35.61 -4.11
N MET A 291 -0.62 35.49 -4.77
CA MET A 291 0.22 36.63 -5.12
C MET A 291 -0.47 37.58 -6.10
N GLN A 292 -1.20 37.04 -7.09
CA GLN A 292 -1.95 37.82 -8.07
C GLN A 292 -3.13 38.57 -7.45
N ASP A 293 -3.87 37.93 -6.54
CA ASP A 293 -5.01 38.56 -5.88
C ASP A 293 -4.57 39.68 -4.91
N ALA A 294 -3.32 39.65 -4.44
CA ALA A 294 -2.72 40.73 -3.66
C ALA A 294 -2.25 41.93 -4.51
N GLU A 295 -2.08 41.78 -5.83
CA GLU A 295 -1.71 42.87 -6.74
C GLU A 295 -2.98 43.44 -7.41
N SER A 296 -3.40 44.64 -7.00
CA SER A 296 -4.72 45.22 -7.30
C SER A 296 -4.92 45.76 -8.73
N GLU A 297 -3.87 46.00 -9.50
CA GLU A 297 -3.98 46.70 -10.81
C GLU A 297 -3.41 45.93 -12.01
N ASN A 298 -2.62 44.87 -11.80
CA ASN A 298 -2.07 44.07 -12.90
C ASN A 298 -1.72 42.66 -12.41
N ARG A 299 -2.42 41.63 -12.91
CA ARG A 299 -2.14 40.22 -12.56
C ARG A 299 -0.84 39.77 -13.22
N SER A 300 0.29 40.02 -12.56
CA SER A 300 1.58 39.54 -13.03
C SER A 300 1.58 38.00 -13.11
N MET A 301 2.06 37.45 -14.23
CA MET A 301 2.28 36.01 -14.39
C MET A 301 3.64 35.57 -13.84
N THR A 302 4.49 36.52 -13.43
CA THR A 302 5.83 36.25 -12.92
C THR A 302 6.10 37.01 -11.62
N PHE A 303 6.80 36.39 -10.69
CA PHE A 303 7.18 37.01 -9.41
C PHE A 303 8.64 36.75 -9.09
N PRO A 304 9.36 37.72 -8.47
CA PRO A 304 10.68 37.44 -7.91
C PRO A 304 10.60 36.28 -6.93
N LEU A 305 11.46 35.27 -7.08
CA LEU A 305 11.42 34.05 -6.28
C LEU A 305 11.44 34.35 -4.76
N ALA A 306 12.25 35.31 -4.31
CA ALA A 306 12.30 35.74 -2.91
C ALA A 306 10.94 36.19 -2.34
N ARG A 307 10.10 36.86 -3.15
CA ARG A 307 8.75 37.28 -2.72
C ARG A 307 7.77 36.10 -2.67
N LEU A 308 8.01 35.07 -3.47
CA LEU A 308 7.15 33.91 -3.58
C LEU A 308 7.41 32.87 -2.47
N LEU A 309 8.65 32.77 -1.96
CA LEU A 309 9.04 31.79 -0.93
C LEU A 309 8.14 31.76 0.32
N PRO A 310 7.75 32.89 0.94
CA PRO A 310 6.85 32.86 2.10
C PRO A 310 5.46 32.28 1.76
N VAL A 311 4.95 32.57 0.56
CA VAL A 311 3.65 32.06 0.10
C VAL A 311 3.75 30.56 -0.19
N LEU A 312 4.83 30.12 -0.86
CA LEU A 312 5.10 28.69 -1.09
C LEU A 312 5.22 27.92 0.22
N LYS A 313 5.93 28.47 1.23
CA LYS A 313 5.99 27.87 2.57
C LYS A 313 4.59 27.68 3.14
N ASN A 314 3.75 28.72 3.09
CA ASN A 314 2.41 28.65 3.64
C ASN A 314 1.50 27.66 2.90
N CYS A 315 1.57 27.60 1.57
CA CYS A 315 0.72 26.71 0.78
C CYS A 315 1.20 25.26 0.79
N ILE A 316 2.49 25.02 0.66
CA ILE A 316 3.06 23.69 0.41
C ILE A 316 3.55 23.01 1.70
N VAL A 317 3.99 23.80 2.68
CA VAL A 317 4.47 23.28 3.98
C VAL A 317 3.34 23.34 5.00
N ALA A 318 2.92 24.54 5.40
CA ALA A 318 1.92 24.71 6.47
C ALA A 318 0.50 24.29 6.04
N GLY A 319 0.16 24.52 4.77
CA GLY A 319 -1.12 24.20 4.18
C GLY A 319 -1.21 22.79 3.58
N ARG A 320 -0.20 21.94 3.79
CA ARG A 320 -0.16 20.58 3.22
C ARG A 320 -1.38 19.79 3.69
N ARG A 321 -2.16 19.26 2.74
CA ARG A 321 -3.36 18.46 2.98
C ARG A 321 -3.11 17.00 2.65
N ASP A 322 -4.03 16.15 3.07
CA ASP A 322 -4.02 14.72 2.73
C ASP A 322 -4.62 14.42 1.34
N THR A 323 -4.94 15.45 0.54
CA THR A 323 -5.61 15.29 -0.75
C THR A 323 -4.83 14.36 -1.67
N PHE A 324 -3.52 14.60 -1.81
CA PHE A 324 -2.60 13.75 -2.56
C PHE A 324 -2.67 12.28 -2.11
N VAL A 325 -2.50 12.02 -0.81
CA VAL A 325 -2.48 10.65 -0.29
C VAL A 325 -3.85 9.99 -0.49
N LYS A 326 -4.95 10.71 -0.28
CA LYS A 326 -6.30 10.19 -0.52
C LYS A 326 -6.52 9.82 -1.99
N GLU A 327 -6.01 10.62 -2.92
CA GLU A 327 -6.07 10.32 -4.36
C GLU A 327 -5.23 9.07 -4.69
N VAL A 328 -4.03 8.94 -4.12
CA VAL A 328 -3.21 7.72 -4.26
C VAL A 328 -3.93 6.48 -3.73
N LEU A 329 -4.59 6.57 -2.58
CA LEU A 329 -5.35 5.45 -2.00
C LEU A 329 -6.56 5.04 -2.84
N GLN A 330 -7.14 5.98 -3.60
CA GLN A 330 -8.23 5.72 -4.54
C GLN A 330 -7.75 5.17 -5.89
N SER A 331 -6.44 5.11 -6.12
CA SER A 331 -5.87 4.63 -7.38
C SER A 331 -6.12 3.13 -7.57
N ASN A 332 -6.66 2.79 -8.74
CA ASN A 332 -6.82 1.40 -9.16
C ASN A 332 -5.48 0.65 -9.21
N LEU A 333 -4.38 1.32 -9.58
CA LEU A 333 -3.06 0.69 -9.65
C LEU A 333 -2.60 0.20 -8.28
N LEU A 334 -2.75 1.05 -7.24
CA LEU A 334 -2.35 0.68 -5.88
C LEU A 334 -3.26 -0.40 -5.29
N ARG A 335 -4.57 -0.31 -5.56
CA ARG A 335 -5.53 -1.36 -5.18
C ARG A 335 -5.21 -2.70 -5.86
N SER A 336 -4.90 -2.69 -7.16
CA SER A 336 -4.52 -3.89 -7.91
C SER A 336 -3.21 -4.49 -7.42
N MET A 337 -2.22 -3.67 -7.05
CA MET A 337 -0.98 -4.17 -6.44
C MET A 337 -1.26 -4.91 -5.14
N LEU A 338 -2.07 -4.35 -4.24
CA LEU A 338 -2.48 -5.03 -3.01
C LEU A 338 -3.21 -6.35 -3.31
N ALA A 339 -4.12 -6.36 -4.29
CA ALA A 339 -4.82 -7.58 -4.70
C ALA A 339 -3.86 -8.66 -5.20
N ASN A 340 -2.94 -8.30 -6.09
CA ASN A 340 -1.96 -9.25 -6.65
C ASN A 340 -1.05 -9.83 -5.56
N VAL A 341 -0.56 -8.98 -4.65
CA VAL A 341 0.24 -9.43 -3.50
C VAL A 341 -0.60 -10.36 -2.62
N TYR A 342 -1.79 -9.92 -2.19
CA TYR A 342 -2.67 -10.71 -1.35
C TYR A 342 -3.00 -12.09 -1.94
N GLU A 343 -3.38 -12.14 -3.22
CA GLU A 343 -3.67 -13.38 -3.93
C GLU A 343 -2.46 -14.31 -4.01
N ALA A 344 -1.26 -13.79 -4.28
CA ALA A 344 -0.04 -14.59 -4.33
C ALA A 344 0.23 -15.31 -3.00
N PHE A 345 -0.01 -14.64 -1.86
CA PHE A 345 0.16 -15.24 -0.53
C PHE A 345 -1.04 -16.06 -0.04
N CYS A 346 -2.21 -15.91 -0.66
CA CYS A 346 -3.34 -16.83 -0.44
C CYS A 346 -3.15 -18.17 -1.19
N GLN A 347 -2.46 -18.15 -2.34
CA GLN A 347 -2.37 -19.30 -3.26
C GLN A 347 -1.09 -20.13 -3.10
N SER A 348 0.01 -19.54 -2.62
CA SER A 348 1.34 -20.16 -2.55
C SER A 348 1.45 -21.47 -1.76
N GLU A 349 0.42 -21.87 -1.01
CA GLU A 349 0.38 -23.16 -0.31
C GLU A 349 -0.69 -24.14 -0.79
N ILE A 350 -1.62 -23.76 -1.67
CA ILE A 350 -2.58 -24.72 -2.26
C ILE A 350 -1.82 -25.74 -3.12
N ASP A 351 -0.75 -25.30 -3.78
CA ASP A 351 0.08 -26.16 -4.63
C ASP A 351 1.05 -27.05 -3.81
N CYS A 352 1.45 -26.63 -2.60
CA CYS A 352 2.33 -27.40 -1.73
C CYS A 352 1.59 -28.54 -0.99
N CYS A 353 0.26 -28.43 -0.83
CA CYS A 353 -0.58 -29.51 -0.30
C CYS A 353 -1.03 -30.53 -1.36
N GLN A 354 -0.76 -30.29 -2.64
CA GLN A 354 -1.10 -31.20 -3.76
C GLN A 354 0.10 -31.97 -4.33
N SER A 355 1.32 -31.69 -3.86
CA SER A 355 2.56 -32.43 -4.16
C SER A 355 2.99 -33.29 -2.99
#